data_AF-A0A0F3IL85-F1
#
_entry.id   AF-A0A0F3IL85-F1
#
_cell.length_a   1.000
_cell.length_b   1.000
_cell.length_c   1.000
_cell.angle_alpha   90.00
_cell.angle_beta   90.00
_cell.angle_gamma   90.00
#
_symmetry.space_group_name_H-M   'P 1'
#
loop_
_entity.id
_entity.type
_entity.pdbx_description
1 polymer ?
#
loop_
_entity_poly.entity_id
_entity_poly.type
_entity_poly.pdbx_seq_one_letter_code
_entity_poly.pdbx_strand_id
1 'polypeptide(L)'
;MRALSGQLILNSTGNIQFNQSLTDGFKDGTLALESGGSLVVRDMLQTDDSWSYQVTAGADLTSADTNATAALSHLTVGSGVTVRTGTGDIRLNAGGDVVLTDQTSTIYSAGRAESNSRYGALSNDAVGFVLFSEYPVDGGELSINAGRNVVGAVSDQFINNWLLRIGNWTDSTTHSGEKPTAWGVALGYVDLGRPTDATKNQFQQNIGSFGGGKVDINAGGDIQDLTVVMPTTGKQLYQNGLTADNSKPNEVVINGGGTMRINAGGDISGGTYYLGQGEATVSAGGDITGSNSSATDKLVFSQGPQLLMGDSTFTLNASGNVSLTAVSDAMVLHSGSTNFFSYGADSALTINSLAGDISLGADTSVIGTETGFSQTDNQGLVSKIYPASLATTAFGGSVYIENDITLYPSSTGNLSIFAANNITSTSDTIAFNMSDADASLLPHYEFPVSKASLKDAAERLSPLNLQRLIHATTPVHTGDDEPVRLVTLNGKIGDIDSLGFYLPKKAIVQSGDDIKNTLLTIQHVNEDDVSIISAGRDLVYTSVRSQNGEVTQNVNGINIMGTGDVLIKAGRNIDLGSSNGILTTANAFNSFLSSDKGANATLIAGLNSGDADYSAFCRYCEVC
;
A
#
# COMPACT_ATOMS: atom_id res chain seq x y z
N MET A 1 -40.49 -15.84 -7.46
CA MET A 1 -39.88 -16.29 -8.74
C MET A 1 -38.42 -15.85 -8.63
N ARG A 2 -37.47 -16.77 -8.45
CA ARG A 2 -36.04 -16.39 -8.45
C ARG A 2 -35.69 -15.93 -9.86
N ALA A 3 -34.98 -14.81 -10.01
CA ALA A 3 -34.45 -14.43 -11.31
C ALA A 3 -33.48 -15.53 -11.77
N LEU A 4 -33.57 -15.94 -13.03
CA LEU A 4 -32.58 -16.85 -13.62
C LEU A 4 -31.42 -15.99 -14.12
N SER A 5 -30.22 -16.27 -13.63
CA SER A 5 -28.98 -15.68 -14.16
C SER A 5 -28.69 -16.23 -15.55
N GLY A 6 -28.02 -15.42 -16.36
CA GLY A 6 -27.67 -15.74 -17.74
C GLY A 6 -26.44 -15.01 -18.21
N GLN A 7 -26.16 -15.08 -19.52
CA GLN A 7 -25.03 -14.40 -20.14
C GLN A 7 -25.53 -13.55 -21.32
N LEU A 8 -25.13 -12.28 -21.34
CA LEU A 8 -25.30 -11.39 -22.48
C LEU A 8 -23.99 -11.30 -23.25
N ILE A 9 -24.02 -11.62 -24.54
CA ILE A 9 -22.87 -11.49 -25.45
C ILE A 9 -23.19 -10.45 -26.52
N LEU A 10 -22.36 -9.40 -26.62
CA LEU A 10 -22.47 -8.32 -27.59
C LEU A 10 -21.20 -8.24 -28.43
N ASN A 11 -21.30 -8.61 -29.71
CA ASN A 11 -20.17 -8.57 -30.64
C ASN A 11 -20.45 -7.57 -31.77
N SER A 12 -19.49 -6.66 -32.01
CA SER A 12 -19.54 -5.70 -33.12
C SER A 12 -18.22 -5.73 -33.87
N THR A 13 -18.26 -5.75 -35.20
CA THR A 13 -17.05 -5.60 -36.04
C THR A 13 -16.48 -4.17 -35.98
N GLY A 14 -17.29 -3.20 -35.56
CA GLY A 14 -16.90 -1.81 -35.36
C GLY A 14 -16.69 -1.46 -33.88
N ASN A 15 -16.66 -0.15 -33.61
CA ASN A 15 -16.58 0.37 -32.24
C ASN A 15 -17.86 0.03 -31.45
N ILE A 16 -17.72 -0.05 -30.13
CA ILE A 16 -18.84 -0.11 -29.19
C ILE A 16 -18.74 1.09 -28.26
N GLN A 17 -19.83 1.84 -28.13
CA GLN A 17 -19.91 2.96 -27.20
C GLN A 17 -21.11 2.77 -26.29
N PHE A 18 -20.85 2.69 -24.98
CA PHE A 18 -21.90 2.76 -23.98
C PHE A 18 -22.24 4.23 -23.73
N ASN A 19 -23.42 4.64 -24.19
CA ASN A 19 -24.00 5.97 -23.91
C ASN A 19 -25.06 5.93 -22.80
N GLN A 20 -25.37 4.74 -22.30
CA GLN A 20 -26.29 4.46 -21.20
C GLN A 20 -25.75 3.25 -20.43
N SER A 21 -26.07 3.18 -19.14
CA SER A 21 -25.58 2.13 -18.24
C SER A 21 -26.10 0.75 -18.62
N LEU A 22 -25.21 -0.25 -18.54
CA LEU A 22 -25.54 -1.67 -18.59
C LEU A 22 -25.47 -2.20 -17.15
N THR A 23 -26.62 -2.53 -16.57
CA THR A 23 -26.73 -2.82 -15.13
C THR A 23 -27.57 -4.07 -14.86
N ASP A 24 -27.11 -4.89 -13.92
CA ASP A 24 -27.86 -5.99 -13.30
C ASP A 24 -27.39 -6.17 -11.84
N GLY A 25 -28.16 -6.89 -11.02
CA GLY A 25 -27.86 -7.07 -9.59
C GLY A 25 -28.28 -5.90 -8.70
N PHE A 26 -28.99 -4.91 -9.27
CA PHE A 26 -29.44 -3.71 -8.57
C PHE A 26 -30.92 -3.44 -8.84
N LYS A 27 -31.63 -2.94 -7.83
CA LYS A 27 -33.01 -2.48 -7.97
C LYS A 27 -33.32 -1.43 -6.90
N ASP A 28 -34.19 -0.50 -7.20
CA ASP A 28 -34.80 0.33 -6.16
C ASP A 28 -35.55 -0.53 -5.14
N GLY A 29 -35.30 -0.26 -3.87
CA GLY A 29 -35.82 -1.01 -2.74
C GLY A 29 -36.28 -0.10 -1.61
N THR A 30 -36.66 -0.73 -0.50
CA THR A 30 -37.09 -0.02 0.71
C THR A 30 -36.41 -0.60 1.93
N LEU A 31 -35.90 0.28 2.79
CA LEU A 31 -35.37 -0.06 4.09
C LEU A 31 -36.47 0.17 5.14
N ALA A 32 -36.97 -0.90 5.74
CA ALA A 32 -37.98 -0.82 6.79
C ALA A 32 -37.34 -0.46 8.14
N LEU A 33 -37.73 0.66 8.73
CA LEU A 33 -37.11 1.17 9.95
C LEU A 33 -37.74 0.53 11.20
N GLU A 34 -36.92 0.23 12.20
CA GLU A 34 -37.41 -0.24 13.49
C GLU A 34 -38.18 0.87 14.24
N SER A 35 -37.80 2.14 14.04
CA SER A 35 -38.54 3.31 14.54
C SER A 35 -39.88 3.55 13.85
N GLY A 36 -40.16 2.83 12.76
CA GLY A 36 -41.39 2.91 11.99
C GLY A 36 -41.24 3.66 10.67
N GLY A 37 -41.98 3.21 9.65
CA GLY A 37 -41.90 3.73 8.28
C GLY A 37 -40.84 3.01 7.44
N SER A 38 -40.56 3.57 6.26
CA SER A 38 -39.57 3.02 5.35
C SER A 38 -38.88 4.12 4.57
N LEU A 39 -37.58 3.94 4.30
CA LEU A 39 -36.82 4.80 3.40
C LEU A 39 -36.69 4.15 2.03
N VAL A 40 -36.71 4.94 0.98
CA VAL A 40 -36.43 4.47 -0.38
C VAL A 40 -34.91 4.36 -0.53
N VAL A 41 -34.46 3.25 -1.09
CA VAL A 41 -33.06 3.03 -1.45
C VAL A 41 -32.97 2.89 -2.95
N ARG A 42 -32.17 3.74 -3.58
CA ARG A 42 -31.88 3.67 -5.01
C ARG A 42 -30.65 2.82 -5.22
N ASP A 43 -30.66 2.00 -6.27
CA ASP A 43 -29.59 1.06 -6.56
C ASP A 43 -29.26 0.16 -5.35
N MET A 44 -30.29 -0.41 -4.73
CA MET A 44 -30.09 -1.37 -3.64
C MET A 44 -29.52 -2.67 -4.22
N LEU A 45 -28.39 -3.14 -3.68
CA LEU A 45 -27.75 -4.39 -4.12
C LEU A 45 -28.70 -5.58 -3.89
N GLN A 46 -28.81 -6.51 -4.84
CA GLN A 46 -29.69 -7.66 -4.72
C GLN A 46 -28.97 -8.85 -4.05
N THR A 47 -29.75 -9.83 -3.56
CA THR A 47 -29.25 -11.02 -2.85
C THR A 47 -29.10 -12.25 -3.74
N ASP A 48 -29.71 -12.21 -4.93
CA ASP A 48 -29.73 -13.29 -5.92
C ASP A 48 -28.57 -13.15 -6.90
N ASP A 49 -28.29 -14.21 -7.66
CA ASP A 49 -27.27 -14.21 -8.70
C ASP A 49 -27.59 -13.24 -9.83
N SER A 50 -26.55 -12.67 -10.44
CA SER A 50 -26.66 -11.69 -11.53
C SER A 50 -26.12 -12.22 -12.86
N TRP A 51 -26.47 -11.54 -13.95
CA TRP A 51 -26.05 -11.85 -15.31
C TRP A 51 -24.58 -11.52 -15.54
N SER A 52 -23.95 -12.33 -16.39
CA SER A 52 -22.60 -12.04 -16.89
C SER A 52 -22.66 -11.31 -18.24
N TYR A 53 -21.69 -10.44 -18.49
CA TYR A 53 -21.56 -9.67 -19.73
C TYR A 53 -20.29 -10.06 -20.47
N GLN A 54 -20.41 -10.19 -21.78
CA GLN A 54 -19.28 -10.25 -22.71
C GLN A 54 -19.52 -9.23 -23.82
N VAL A 55 -18.56 -8.35 -24.04
CA VAL A 55 -18.66 -7.28 -25.03
C VAL A 55 -17.37 -7.25 -25.84
N THR A 56 -17.46 -7.44 -27.15
CA THR A 56 -16.30 -7.47 -28.04
C THR A 56 -16.46 -6.43 -29.15
N ALA A 57 -15.65 -5.36 -29.09
CA ALA A 57 -15.51 -4.36 -30.14
C ALA A 57 -14.41 -4.76 -31.13
N GLY A 58 -14.70 -4.69 -32.43
CA GLY A 58 -13.79 -5.22 -33.46
C GLY A 58 -13.83 -6.74 -33.60
N ALA A 59 -14.96 -7.36 -33.23
CA ALA A 59 -15.13 -8.81 -33.18
C ALA A 59 -14.84 -9.51 -34.52
N ASP A 60 -14.14 -10.64 -34.45
CA ASP A 60 -14.02 -11.58 -35.57
C ASP A 60 -15.26 -12.48 -35.62
N LEU A 61 -16.25 -12.09 -36.44
CA LEU A 61 -17.48 -12.87 -36.61
C LEU A 61 -17.27 -14.18 -37.38
N THR A 62 -16.06 -14.45 -37.87
CA THR A 62 -15.70 -15.73 -38.50
C THR A 62 -15.06 -16.71 -37.51
N SER A 63 -14.68 -16.22 -36.32
CA SER A 63 -14.12 -17.04 -35.24
C SER A 63 -15.21 -17.73 -34.42
N ALA A 64 -14.90 -18.92 -33.91
CA ALA A 64 -15.72 -19.61 -32.91
C ALA A 64 -15.48 -19.08 -31.49
N ASP A 65 -14.38 -18.34 -31.27
CA ASP A 65 -14.10 -17.65 -30.02
C ASP A 65 -14.79 -16.28 -30.01
N THR A 66 -15.75 -16.10 -29.10
CA THR A 66 -16.51 -14.86 -28.97
C THR A 66 -15.69 -13.68 -28.43
N ASN A 67 -14.47 -13.92 -27.95
CA ASN A 67 -13.52 -12.88 -27.55
C ASN A 67 -12.63 -12.40 -28.70
N ALA A 68 -12.58 -13.14 -29.81
CA ALA A 68 -11.64 -12.85 -30.88
C ALA A 68 -11.94 -11.50 -31.54
N THR A 69 -10.89 -10.73 -31.80
CA THR A 69 -10.95 -9.46 -32.52
C THR A 69 -10.20 -9.55 -33.85
N ALA A 70 -10.73 -8.91 -34.89
CA ALA A 70 -10.13 -8.83 -36.23
C ALA A 70 -9.93 -7.39 -36.72
N ALA A 71 -10.44 -6.40 -35.99
CA ALA A 71 -10.33 -4.99 -36.34
C ALA A 71 -9.89 -4.15 -35.12
N LEU A 72 -9.12 -3.09 -35.36
CA LEU A 72 -8.67 -2.12 -34.35
C LEU A 72 -9.81 -1.17 -33.94
N SER A 73 -10.90 -1.74 -33.44
CA SER A 73 -12.08 -1.00 -32.99
C SER A 73 -12.06 -0.79 -31.48
N HIS A 74 -12.58 0.35 -31.04
CA HIS A 74 -12.52 0.80 -29.65
C HIS A 74 -13.80 0.45 -28.88
N LEU A 75 -13.65 0.24 -27.57
CA LEU A 75 -14.75 0.17 -26.61
C LEU A 75 -14.69 1.41 -25.72
N THR A 76 -15.77 2.18 -25.68
CA THR A 76 -15.82 3.44 -24.92
C THR A 76 -16.98 3.40 -23.92
N VAL A 77 -16.68 3.69 -22.65
CA VAL A 77 -17.68 3.94 -21.59
C VAL A 77 -17.82 5.44 -21.44
N GLY A 78 -19.00 5.97 -21.81
CA GLY A 78 -19.27 7.40 -21.84
C GLY A 78 -19.48 8.04 -20.47
N SER A 79 -19.58 9.37 -20.47
CA SER A 79 -19.88 10.18 -19.28
C SER A 79 -21.21 9.78 -18.64
N GLY A 80 -21.21 9.61 -17.32
CA GLY A 80 -22.35 9.21 -16.51
C GLY A 80 -22.78 7.76 -16.71
N VAL A 81 -21.93 6.92 -17.33
CA VAL A 81 -22.27 5.54 -17.69
C VAL A 81 -21.56 4.54 -16.78
N THR A 82 -22.35 3.59 -16.28
CA THR A 82 -21.86 2.47 -15.49
C THR A 82 -22.12 1.14 -16.21
N VAL A 83 -21.10 0.30 -16.31
CA VAL A 83 -21.22 -1.10 -16.72
C VAL A 83 -21.02 -1.95 -15.46
N ARG A 84 -22.10 -2.49 -14.90
CA ARG A 84 -22.05 -3.21 -13.62
C ARG A 84 -22.93 -4.44 -13.56
N THR A 85 -22.51 -5.43 -12.80
CA THR A 85 -23.31 -6.59 -12.42
C THR A 85 -23.13 -6.87 -10.93
N GLY A 86 -23.98 -7.73 -10.36
CA GLY A 86 -23.77 -8.29 -9.02
C GLY A 86 -22.70 -9.38 -9.03
N THR A 87 -23.10 -10.65 -8.94
CA THR A 87 -22.19 -11.81 -8.90
C THR A 87 -21.67 -12.28 -10.27
N GLY A 88 -22.19 -11.73 -11.36
CA GLY A 88 -21.79 -12.13 -12.70
C GLY A 88 -20.39 -11.65 -13.09
N ASP A 89 -19.86 -12.22 -14.17
CA ASP A 89 -18.60 -11.77 -14.75
C ASP A 89 -18.81 -10.62 -15.75
N ILE A 90 -17.82 -9.75 -15.90
CA ILE A 90 -17.76 -8.74 -16.96
C ILE A 90 -16.52 -9.00 -17.80
N ARG A 91 -16.68 -9.26 -19.10
CA ARG A 91 -15.59 -9.43 -20.06
C ARG A 91 -15.70 -8.38 -21.16
N LEU A 92 -14.73 -7.48 -21.24
CA LEU A 92 -14.68 -6.41 -22.23
C LEU A 92 -13.45 -6.61 -23.13
N ASN A 93 -13.67 -6.79 -24.42
CA ASN A 93 -12.61 -6.97 -25.41
C ASN A 93 -12.70 -5.86 -26.45
N ALA A 94 -11.58 -5.26 -26.82
CA ALA A 94 -11.47 -4.30 -27.90
C ALA A 94 -10.23 -4.61 -28.73
N GLY A 95 -10.34 -4.67 -30.05
CA GLY A 95 -9.15 -4.80 -30.90
C GLY A 95 -8.28 -3.53 -30.88
N GLY A 96 -8.88 -2.38 -30.60
CA GLY A 96 -8.21 -1.10 -30.33
C GLY A 96 -8.11 -0.82 -28.83
N ASP A 97 -8.59 0.35 -28.42
CA ASP A 97 -8.49 0.85 -27.04
C ASP A 97 -9.77 0.57 -26.24
N VAL A 98 -9.62 0.47 -24.92
CA VAL A 98 -10.72 0.57 -23.96
C VAL A 98 -10.61 1.91 -23.24
N VAL A 99 -11.65 2.75 -23.31
CA VAL A 99 -11.60 4.14 -22.85
C VAL A 99 -12.73 4.43 -21.87
N LEU A 100 -12.38 4.92 -20.68
CA LEU A 100 -13.30 5.58 -19.76
C LEU A 100 -13.22 7.10 -19.99
N THR A 101 -14.33 7.73 -20.35
CA THR A 101 -14.28 9.12 -20.87
C THR A 101 -14.15 10.20 -19.81
N ASP A 102 -14.57 9.93 -18.59
CA ASP A 102 -14.44 10.82 -17.42
C ASP A 102 -14.58 10.03 -16.11
N GLN A 103 -14.45 10.71 -14.96
CA GLN A 103 -14.55 10.10 -13.63
C GLN A 103 -15.86 9.33 -13.39
N THR A 104 -16.95 9.72 -14.06
CA THR A 104 -18.27 9.09 -13.87
C THR A 104 -18.44 7.83 -14.73
N SER A 105 -17.50 7.56 -15.62
CA SER A 105 -17.42 6.32 -16.40
C SER A 105 -16.90 5.20 -15.50
N THR A 106 -17.73 4.19 -15.22
CA THR A 106 -17.39 3.13 -14.25
C THR A 106 -17.69 1.72 -14.74
N ILE A 107 -16.86 0.77 -14.32
CA ILE A 107 -17.02 -0.66 -14.60
C ILE A 107 -16.81 -1.43 -13.31
N TYR A 108 -17.78 -2.21 -12.83
CA TYR A 108 -17.56 -2.99 -11.61
C TYR A 108 -18.43 -4.24 -11.45
N SER A 109 -17.88 -5.23 -10.76
CA SER A 109 -18.65 -6.32 -10.16
C SER A 109 -18.95 -5.98 -8.70
N ALA A 110 -20.23 -6.02 -8.33
CA ALA A 110 -20.71 -5.60 -7.01
C ALA A 110 -20.87 -6.76 -6.02
N GLY A 111 -20.80 -8.02 -6.49
CA GLY A 111 -21.17 -9.18 -5.69
C GLY A 111 -22.67 -9.19 -5.36
N ARG A 112 -23.03 -9.73 -4.20
CA ARG A 112 -24.41 -9.74 -3.69
C ARG A 112 -24.48 -9.42 -2.20
N ALA A 113 -25.63 -8.94 -1.78
CA ALA A 113 -25.95 -8.82 -0.36
C ALA A 113 -26.26 -10.21 0.24
N GLU A 114 -25.88 -10.44 1.49
CA GLU A 114 -26.33 -11.63 2.20
C GLU A 114 -27.83 -11.57 2.54
N SER A 115 -28.55 -12.69 2.35
CA SER A 115 -30.01 -12.73 2.53
C SER A 115 -30.47 -12.62 3.98
N ASN A 116 -29.65 -13.10 4.93
CA ASN A 116 -30.06 -13.24 6.34
C ASN A 116 -29.41 -12.20 7.26
N SER A 117 -28.35 -11.53 6.80
CA SER A 117 -27.58 -10.58 7.61
C SER A 117 -26.92 -9.52 6.73
N ARG A 118 -27.73 -8.81 5.93
CA ARG A 118 -27.26 -7.79 4.98
C ARG A 118 -26.37 -6.73 5.64
N TYR A 119 -26.78 -6.24 6.81
CA TYR A 119 -26.09 -5.17 7.55
C TYR A 119 -25.49 -5.63 8.89
N GLY A 120 -25.38 -6.95 9.09
CA GLY A 120 -24.86 -7.50 10.34
C GLY A 120 -25.82 -7.23 11.49
N ALA A 121 -25.28 -6.72 12.59
CA ALA A 121 -26.04 -6.33 13.77
C ALA A 121 -26.49 -4.85 13.78
N LEU A 122 -26.11 -4.05 12.77
CA LEU A 122 -26.60 -2.68 12.65
C LEU A 122 -28.11 -2.68 12.36
N SER A 123 -28.86 -1.83 13.08
CA SER A 123 -30.29 -1.63 12.83
C SER A 123 -30.54 -0.90 11.50
N ASN A 124 -31.71 -1.08 10.91
CA ASN A 124 -32.09 -0.36 9.70
C ASN A 124 -32.17 1.15 9.92
N ASP A 125 -32.53 1.61 11.13
CA ASP A 125 -32.38 3.02 11.52
C ASP A 125 -30.93 3.51 11.41
N ALA A 126 -29.96 2.72 11.90
CA ALA A 126 -28.54 3.04 11.81
C ALA A 126 -28.07 3.16 10.36
N VAL A 127 -28.45 2.17 9.56
CA VAL A 127 -28.10 2.07 8.15
C VAL A 127 -28.73 3.24 7.37
N GLY A 128 -30.01 3.51 7.58
CA GLY A 128 -30.76 4.52 6.84
C GLY A 128 -30.31 5.96 7.08
N PHE A 129 -29.82 6.28 8.27
CA PHE A 129 -29.52 7.66 8.66
C PHE A 129 -28.03 7.96 8.91
N VAL A 130 -27.17 6.94 9.05
CA VAL A 130 -25.76 7.15 9.42
C VAL A 130 -24.79 6.46 8.47
N LEU A 131 -24.97 5.17 8.20
CA LEU A 131 -24.05 4.40 7.37
C LEU A 131 -24.82 3.50 6.41
N PHE A 132 -25.37 4.08 5.34
CA PHE A 132 -25.85 3.28 4.24
C PHE A 132 -24.66 2.75 3.45
N SER A 133 -24.37 1.47 3.62
CA SER A 133 -23.27 0.78 2.94
C SER A 133 -23.64 -0.68 2.71
N GLU A 134 -23.12 -1.24 1.64
CA GLU A 134 -23.22 -2.65 1.31
C GLU A 134 -21.98 -3.40 1.82
N TYR A 135 -22.21 -4.66 2.18
CA TYR A 135 -21.17 -5.61 2.61
C TYR A 135 -21.20 -6.81 1.66
N PRO A 136 -20.84 -6.59 0.38
CA PRO A 136 -21.02 -7.60 -0.65
C PRO A 136 -20.15 -8.82 -0.40
N VAL A 137 -20.63 -9.95 -0.92
CA VAL A 137 -19.91 -11.22 -1.03
C VAL A 137 -20.05 -11.75 -2.45
N ASP A 138 -19.23 -12.73 -2.82
CA ASP A 138 -19.29 -13.43 -4.11
C ASP A 138 -19.18 -12.50 -5.33
N GLY A 139 -18.21 -11.56 -5.29
CA GLY A 139 -17.85 -10.75 -6.46
C GLY A 139 -17.34 -11.62 -7.63
N GLY A 140 -17.75 -11.27 -8.85
CA GLY A 140 -17.41 -12.00 -10.09
C GLY A 140 -16.03 -11.65 -10.66
N GLU A 141 -15.72 -12.20 -11.84
CA GLU A 141 -14.52 -11.82 -12.59
C GLU A 141 -14.78 -10.60 -13.48
N LEU A 142 -13.89 -9.60 -13.41
CA LEU A 142 -13.85 -8.47 -14.34
C LEU A 142 -12.58 -8.60 -15.20
N SER A 143 -12.74 -8.83 -16.49
CA SER A 143 -11.65 -8.89 -17.46
C SER A 143 -11.77 -7.81 -18.53
N ILE A 144 -10.68 -7.10 -18.79
CA ILE A 144 -10.56 -6.12 -19.86
C ILE A 144 -9.36 -6.48 -20.74
N ASN A 145 -9.58 -6.66 -22.03
CA ASN A 145 -8.52 -6.92 -23.01
C ASN A 145 -8.58 -5.86 -24.12
N ALA A 146 -7.57 -5.00 -24.20
CA ALA A 146 -7.40 -4.02 -25.25
C ALA A 146 -6.22 -4.44 -26.15
N GLY A 147 -6.43 -4.50 -27.47
CA GLY A 147 -5.35 -4.76 -28.43
C GLY A 147 -4.33 -3.61 -28.49
N ARG A 148 -4.71 -2.43 -28.00
CA ARG A 148 -3.85 -1.28 -27.79
C ARG A 148 -3.92 -0.84 -26.32
N ASN A 149 -4.52 0.32 -26.04
CA ASN A 149 -4.37 0.96 -24.74
C ASN A 149 -5.62 0.77 -23.85
N VAL A 150 -5.43 0.80 -22.54
CA VAL A 150 -6.52 1.05 -21.59
C VAL A 150 -6.34 2.45 -21.02
N VAL A 151 -7.28 3.33 -21.34
CA VAL A 151 -7.26 4.73 -20.91
C VAL A 151 -8.30 4.91 -19.82
N GLY A 152 -7.81 5.03 -18.59
CA GLY A 152 -8.60 5.42 -17.42
C GLY A 152 -8.98 6.90 -17.47
N ALA A 153 -9.78 7.30 -16.49
CA ALA A 153 -10.15 8.68 -16.32
C ALA A 153 -9.71 9.17 -14.94
N VAL A 154 -8.98 10.28 -14.93
CA VAL A 154 -8.62 11.01 -13.73
C VAL A 154 -9.90 11.35 -12.95
N SER A 155 -9.87 11.13 -11.63
CA SER A 155 -11.03 11.23 -10.75
C SER A 155 -10.82 12.31 -9.69
N ASP A 156 -11.86 13.09 -9.38
CA ASP A 156 -11.87 13.94 -8.19
C ASP A 156 -12.36 13.23 -6.92
N GLN A 157 -12.85 12.00 -7.06
CA GLN A 157 -13.35 11.20 -5.97
C GLN A 157 -12.21 10.40 -5.33
N PHE A 158 -12.12 10.46 -4.00
CA PHE A 158 -11.19 9.63 -3.21
C PHE A 158 -11.95 8.57 -2.38
N ILE A 159 -11.22 7.64 -1.77
CA ILE A 159 -11.76 6.44 -1.10
C ILE A 159 -12.83 6.74 -0.03
N ASN A 160 -12.75 7.90 0.63
CA ASN A 160 -13.70 8.30 1.67
C ASN A 160 -15.11 8.56 1.16
N ASN A 161 -15.28 8.78 -0.15
CA ASN A 161 -16.58 9.05 -0.74
C ASN A 161 -17.43 7.76 -0.84
N TRP A 162 -16.83 6.61 -1.14
CA TRP A 162 -17.58 5.38 -1.39
C TRP A 162 -17.21 4.24 -0.43
N LEU A 163 -16.04 4.25 0.21
CA LEU A 163 -15.68 3.32 1.27
C LEU A 163 -15.99 3.98 2.61
N LEU A 164 -17.26 3.91 2.98
CA LEU A 164 -17.80 4.56 4.16
C LEU A 164 -17.44 3.75 5.42
N ARG A 165 -17.22 4.45 6.53
CA ARG A 165 -16.85 3.83 7.80
C ARG A 165 -17.31 4.63 9.00
N ILE A 166 -17.58 3.91 10.08
CA ILE A 166 -17.91 4.43 11.40
C ILE A 166 -17.14 3.65 12.46
N GLY A 167 -17.01 4.26 13.63
CA GLY A 167 -16.36 3.65 14.79
C GLY A 167 -15.57 4.68 15.55
N ASN A 168 -15.72 4.67 16.86
CA ASN A 168 -14.88 5.42 17.82
C ASN A 168 -14.74 4.60 19.10
N TRP A 169 -14.74 3.27 18.94
CA TRP A 169 -14.66 2.32 20.03
C TRP A 169 -13.30 2.44 20.71
N THR A 170 -13.29 2.58 22.03
CA THR A 170 -12.05 2.69 22.82
C THR A 170 -11.86 1.47 23.71
N ASP A 171 -10.75 1.42 24.44
CA ASP A 171 -10.48 0.41 25.47
C ASP A 171 -11.23 0.68 26.80
N SER A 172 -12.09 1.70 26.86
CA SER A 172 -12.91 2.04 28.02
C SER A 172 -13.92 0.94 28.34
N THR A 173 -14.00 0.51 29.60
CA THR A 173 -14.96 -0.52 30.04
C THR A 173 -16.44 -0.12 29.99
N THR A 174 -16.75 1.16 29.74
CA THR A 174 -18.11 1.69 29.81
C THR A 174 -18.68 2.13 28.46
N HIS A 175 -17.85 2.21 27.42
CA HIS A 175 -18.16 2.59 26.03
C HIS A 175 -19.22 3.69 25.83
N SER A 176 -19.30 4.65 26.75
CA SER A 176 -20.38 5.63 26.79
C SER A 176 -20.31 6.60 25.61
N GLY A 177 -21.32 6.59 24.74
CA GLY A 177 -21.37 7.44 23.54
C GLY A 177 -20.48 6.95 22.39
N GLU A 178 -19.95 5.72 22.50
CA GLU A 178 -19.17 5.09 21.45
C GLU A 178 -20.07 4.37 20.44
N LYS A 179 -19.54 4.25 19.23
CA LYS A 179 -20.15 3.53 18.11
C LYS A 179 -19.32 2.31 17.79
N PRO A 180 -19.97 1.18 17.48
CA PRO A 180 -19.27 0.02 16.98
C PRO A 180 -18.59 0.32 15.66
N THR A 181 -17.51 -0.40 15.39
CA THR A 181 -16.78 -0.24 14.14
C THR A 181 -17.47 -1.00 13.03
N ALA A 182 -17.60 -0.35 11.87
CA ALA A 182 -18.07 -0.96 10.64
C ALA A 182 -17.58 -0.14 9.44
N TRP A 183 -17.30 -0.81 8.33
CA TRP A 183 -17.00 -0.16 7.06
C TRP A 183 -17.55 -0.95 5.89
N GLY A 184 -18.09 -0.25 4.91
CA GLY A 184 -18.75 -0.86 3.76
C GLY A 184 -18.70 0.05 2.55
N VAL A 185 -19.20 -0.47 1.43
CA VAL A 185 -19.13 0.22 0.13
C VAL A 185 -20.47 0.82 -0.23
N ALA A 186 -20.48 2.09 -0.62
CA ALA A 186 -21.68 2.79 -1.03
C ALA A 186 -21.85 2.64 -2.56
N LEU A 187 -22.62 1.62 -2.93
CA LEU A 187 -22.96 1.29 -4.33
C LEU A 187 -24.34 1.81 -4.75
N GLY A 188 -25.15 2.21 -3.76
CA GLY A 188 -26.44 2.86 -3.89
C GLY A 188 -26.61 3.94 -2.82
N TYR A 189 -27.79 4.53 -2.73
CA TYR A 189 -28.04 5.61 -1.77
C TYR A 189 -29.46 5.63 -1.23
N VAL A 190 -29.62 6.21 -0.04
CA VAL A 190 -30.92 6.47 0.58
C VAL A 190 -31.50 7.76 -0.01
N ASP A 191 -32.68 7.66 -0.59
CA ASP A 191 -33.41 8.78 -1.20
C ASP A 191 -34.30 9.45 -0.14
N LEU A 192 -33.86 10.61 0.36
CA LEU A 192 -34.59 11.44 1.30
C LEU A 192 -35.36 12.57 0.57
N GLY A 193 -35.50 12.47 -0.76
CA GLY A 193 -36.16 13.45 -1.60
C GLY A 193 -35.33 14.72 -1.84
N ARG A 194 -34.02 14.71 -1.56
CA ARG A 194 -33.13 15.86 -1.83
C ARG A 194 -32.33 15.60 -3.11
N PRO A 195 -32.18 16.60 -4.00
CA PRO A 195 -31.37 16.44 -5.22
C PRO A 195 -29.92 16.02 -4.96
N THR A 196 -29.36 16.37 -3.80
CA THR A 196 -27.98 16.06 -3.42
C THR A 196 -27.77 14.62 -2.93
N ASP A 197 -28.85 13.86 -2.68
CA ASP A 197 -28.74 12.48 -2.19
C ASP A 197 -28.12 11.56 -3.25
N ALA A 198 -28.50 11.74 -4.52
CA ALA A 198 -27.99 10.96 -5.66
C ALA A 198 -26.51 11.24 -5.98
N THR A 199 -26.01 12.42 -5.61
CA THR A 199 -24.61 12.82 -5.85
C THR A 199 -23.69 12.45 -4.69
N LYS A 200 -24.24 11.98 -3.57
CA LYS A 200 -23.47 11.62 -2.38
C LYS A 200 -23.09 10.15 -2.45
N ASN A 201 -21.79 9.90 -2.34
CA ASN A 201 -21.21 8.62 -1.95
C ASN A 201 -21.36 7.45 -2.92
N GLN A 202 -21.52 7.66 -4.23
CA GLN A 202 -21.50 6.56 -5.19
C GLN A 202 -20.11 6.33 -5.76
N PHE A 203 -19.71 5.08 -5.98
CA PHE A 203 -18.43 4.73 -6.60
C PHE A 203 -18.29 5.31 -8.03
N GLN A 204 -17.24 6.11 -8.24
CA GLN A 204 -16.90 6.83 -9.47
C GLN A 204 -15.38 6.85 -9.71
N GLN A 205 -14.70 5.72 -9.50
CA GLN A 205 -13.24 5.60 -9.70
C GLN A 205 -12.88 4.48 -10.68
N ASN A 206 -13.25 4.65 -11.94
CA ASN A 206 -13.03 3.70 -13.04
C ASN A 206 -13.49 2.26 -12.70
N ILE A 207 -12.59 1.40 -12.22
CA ILE A 207 -12.81 -0.05 -12.11
C ILE A 207 -12.90 -0.48 -10.65
N GLY A 208 -13.92 -1.29 -10.32
CA GLY A 208 -14.10 -1.86 -8.99
C GLY A 208 -14.44 -3.34 -9.01
N SER A 209 -14.01 -4.07 -7.99
CA SER A 209 -14.57 -5.37 -7.63
C SER A 209 -14.90 -5.40 -6.14
N PHE A 210 -16.14 -5.70 -5.81
CA PHE A 210 -16.64 -5.69 -4.45
C PHE A 210 -17.10 -7.07 -4.03
N GLY A 211 -16.79 -7.45 -2.79
CA GLY A 211 -17.15 -8.76 -2.23
C GLY A 211 -16.26 -9.91 -2.70
N GLY A 212 -15.07 -9.61 -3.21
CA GLY A 212 -14.09 -10.59 -3.66
C GLY A 212 -13.85 -10.52 -5.17
N GLY A 213 -13.50 -11.68 -5.74
CA GLY A 213 -13.40 -11.87 -7.18
C GLY A 213 -12.01 -11.64 -7.74
N LYS A 214 -11.96 -11.40 -9.05
CA LYS A 214 -10.72 -11.21 -9.81
C LYS A 214 -10.88 -10.04 -10.76
N VAL A 215 -9.87 -9.17 -10.80
CA VAL A 215 -9.73 -8.15 -11.84
C VAL A 215 -8.52 -8.49 -12.71
N ASP A 216 -8.72 -8.59 -14.02
CA ASP A 216 -7.69 -8.96 -15.01
C ASP A 216 -7.71 -7.97 -16.18
N ILE A 217 -6.70 -7.11 -16.28
CA ILE A 217 -6.62 -6.05 -17.29
C ILE A 217 -5.37 -6.25 -18.12
N ASN A 218 -5.55 -6.40 -19.43
CA ASN A 218 -4.48 -6.59 -20.39
C ASN A 218 -4.58 -5.53 -21.49
N ALA A 219 -3.53 -4.74 -21.65
CA ALA A 219 -3.35 -3.79 -22.75
C ALA A 219 -2.18 -4.23 -23.62
N GLY A 220 -2.37 -4.33 -24.93
CA GLY A 220 -1.28 -4.57 -25.89
C GLY A 220 -0.28 -3.42 -25.97
N GLY A 221 -0.71 -2.21 -25.62
CA GLY A 221 0.11 -1.01 -25.47
C GLY A 221 0.11 -0.53 -24.02
N ASP A 222 -0.27 0.73 -23.80
CA ASP A 222 -0.12 1.42 -22.52
C ASP A 222 -1.39 1.37 -21.66
N ILE A 223 -1.21 1.50 -20.35
CA ILE A 223 -2.29 1.77 -19.39
C ILE A 223 -2.07 3.15 -18.78
N GLN A 224 -3.05 4.04 -18.90
CA GLN A 224 -2.94 5.43 -18.49
C GLN A 224 -4.02 5.81 -17.49
N ASP A 225 -3.62 6.41 -16.37
CA ASP A 225 -4.50 7.02 -15.35
C ASP A 225 -5.66 6.13 -14.90
N LEU A 226 -5.39 4.83 -14.81
CA LEU A 226 -6.38 3.84 -14.45
C LEU A 226 -6.46 3.66 -12.94
N THR A 227 -7.68 3.75 -12.41
CA THR A 227 -7.96 3.35 -11.03
C THR A 227 -8.60 1.98 -10.97
N VAL A 228 -8.06 1.10 -10.13
CA VAL A 228 -8.62 -0.24 -9.87
C VAL A 228 -8.73 -0.45 -8.37
N VAL A 229 -9.93 -0.73 -7.88
CA VAL A 229 -10.18 -0.91 -6.44
C VAL A 229 -10.81 -2.26 -6.12
N MET A 230 -10.27 -2.92 -5.10
CA MET A 230 -10.76 -4.18 -4.56
C MET A 230 -10.73 -4.12 -3.02
N PRO A 231 -11.63 -3.33 -2.40
CA PRO A 231 -11.65 -3.10 -0.96
C PRO A 231 -12.03 -4.35 -0.17
N THR A 232 -11.76 -4.31 1.13
CA THR A 232 -12.51 -5.12 2.10
C THR A 232 -13.66 -4.32 2.71
N THR A 233 -14.66 -5.03 3.23
CA THR A 233 -15.74 -4.48 4.07
C THR A 233 -15.75 -5.20 5.41
N GLY A 234 -16.00 -4.48 6.50
CA GLY A 234 -16.05 -5.00 7.86
C GLY A 234 -17.45 -4.85 8.44
N LYS A 235 -18.19 -5.95 8.46
CA LYS A 235 -19.58 -5.99 8.90
C LYS A 235 -19.68 -6.36 10.37
N GLN A 236 -20.28 -5.48 11.17
CA GLN A 236 -20.43 -5.66 12.62
C GLN A 236 -21.31 -6.87 12.98
N LEU A 237 -20.85 -7.72 13.92
CA LEU A 237 -21.49 -9.00 14.25
C LEU A 237 -22.48 -8.97 15.42
N TYR A 238 -22.18 -8.19 16.47
CA TYR A 238 -22.88 -8.37 17.75
C TYR A 238 -23.66 -7.13 18.20
N GLN A 239 -23.12 -5.95 17.91
CA GLN A 239 -23.62 -4.67 18.40
C GLN A 239 -24.97 -4.32 17.80
N ASN A 240 -25.99 -4.08 18.63
CA ASN A 240 -27.37 -3.87 18.15
C ASN A 240 -27.66 -2.38 17.95
N GLY A 241 -27.29 -1.86 16.77
CA GLY A 241 -27.42 -0.44 16.42
C GLY A 241 -26.12 0.35 16.51
N LEU A 242 -26.23 1.68 16.64
CA LEU A 242 -25.08 2.59 16.61
C LEU A 242 -24.47 2.92 17.96
N THR A 243 -25.13 2.56 19.05
CA THR A 243 -24.62 2.82 20.39
C THR A 243 -23.99 1.54 20.90
N ALA A 244 -22.77 1.66 21.43
CA ALA A 244 -22.09 0.56 22.08
C ALA A 244 -22.95 -0.09 23.17
N ASP A 245 -23.06 -1.42 23.08
CA ASP A 245 -23.60 -2.29 24.12
C ASP A 245 -22.41 -2.93 24.84
N ASN A 246 -22.19 -2.51 26.09
CA ASN A 246 -21.07 -2.97 26.93
C ASN A 246 -21.09 -4.48 27.19
N SER A 247 -22.21 -5.17 26.93
CA SER A 247 -22.30 -6.62 27.07
C SER A 247 -21.80 -7.40 25.85
N LYS A 248 -21.37 -6.68 24.80
CA LYS A 248 -21.02 -7.27 23.49
C LYS A 248 -19.67 -6.75 23.00
N PRO A 249 -18.91 -7.55 22.22
CA PRO A 249 -17.63 -7.12 21.67
C PRO A 249 -17.81 -6.17 20.47
N ASN A 250 -16.74 -5.44 20.13
CA ASN A 250 -16.63 -4.72 18.85
C ASN A 250 -15.94 -5.63 17.82
N GLU A 251 -16.71 -6.51 17.18
CA GLU A 251 -16.18 -7.51 16.27
C GLU A 251 -16.84 -7.42 14.90
N VAL A 252 -16.05 -7.58 13.86
CA VAL A 252 -16.50 -7.46 12.47
C VAL A 252 -16.13 -8.70 11.67
N VAL A 253 -16.98 -9.09 10.74
CA VAL A 253 -16.60 -10.01 9.66
C VAL A 253 -16.01 -9.19 8.54
N ILE A 254 -14.74 -9.47 8.23
CA ILE A 254 -14.04 -8.87 7.09
C ILE A 254 -14.25 -9.76 5.88
N ASN A 255 -14.77 -9.18 4.81
CA ASN A 255 -14.94 -9.82 3.50
C ASN A 255 -14.38 -8.91 2.41
N GLY A 256 -14.16 -9.44 1.20
CA GLY A 256 -13.71 -8.66 0.04
C GLY A 256 -12.30 -9.00 -0.39
N GLY A 257 -11.58 -8.03 -0.94
CA GLY A 257 -10.27 -8.27 -1.54
C GLY A 257 -10.36 -9.10 -2.84
N GLY A 258 -9.33 -9.90 -3.13
CA GLY A 258 -9.33 -10.83 -4.26
C GLY A 258 -7.98 -10.93 -4.96
N THR A 259 -8.01 -11.15 -6.27
CA THR A 259 -6.80 -11.15 -7.10
C THR A 259 -6.84 -10.04 -8.14
N MET A 260 -5.82 -9.20 -8.17
CA MET A 260 -5.64 -8.15 -9.17
C MET A 260 -4.49 -8.50 -10.12
N ARG A 261 -4.74 -8.47 -11.43
CA ARG A 261 -3.71 -8.63 -12.47
C ARG A 261 -3.84 -7.51 -13.48
N ILE A 262 -2.79 -6.71 -13.62
CA ILE A 262 -2.71 -5.58 -14.54
C ILE A 262 -1.47 -5.78 -15.41
N ASN A 263 -1.64 -5.85 -16.72
CA ASN A 263 -0.53 -6.01 -17.67
C ASN A 263 -0.64 -4.98 -18.80
N ALA A 264 0.42 -4.21 -19.01
CA ALA A 264 0.62 -3.37 -20.17
C ALA A 264 1.78 -3.91 -21.02
N GLY A 265 1.59 -3.99 -22.34
CA GLY A 265 2.68 -4.29 -23.27
C GLY A 265 3.69 -3.16 -23.39
N GLY A 266 3.27 -1.93 -23.11
CA GLY A 266 4.09 -0.73 -22.99
C GLY A 266 4.16 -0.24 -21.54
N ASP A 267 3.85 1.04 -21.33
CA ASP A 267 3.99 1.70 -20.04
C ASP A 267 2.71 1.63 -19.20
N ILE A 268 2.87 1.72 -17.88
CA ILE A 268 1.78 2.04 -16.94
C ILE A 268 2.07 3.41 -16.35
N SER A 269 1.23 4.41 -16.65
CA SER A 269 1.42 5.79 -16.20
C SER A 269 0.32 6.23 -15.25
N GLY A 270 0.69 6.61 -14.03
CA GLY A 270 -0.23 7.17 -13.03
C GLY A 270 -1.26 6.17 -12.50
N GLY A 271 -2.40 6.70 -12.04
CA GLY A 271 -3.51 5.90 -11.51
C GLY A 271 -3.39 5.53 -10.02
N THR A 272 -4.39 4.78 -9.54
CA THR A 272 -4.46 4.28 -8.16
C THR A 272 -4.83 2.81 -8.16
N TYR A 273 -4.05 1.99 -7.45
CA TYR A 273 -4.32 0.56 -7.31
C TYR A 273 -4.56 0.24 -5.85
N TYR A 274 -5.79 -0.15 -5.53
CA TYR A 274 -6.19 -0.49 -4.17
C TYR A 274 -6.58 -1.96 -4.05
N LEU A 275 -5.89 -2.69 -3.16
CA LEU A 275 -6.31 -4.03 -2.72
C LEU A 275 -6.37 -4.07 -1.19
N GLY A 276 -7.55 -4.38 -0.66
CA GLY A 276 -7.75 -4.49 0.80
C GLY A 276 -7.24 -5.81 1.37
N GLN A 277 -7.38 -6.91 0.62
CA GLN A 277 -6.88 -8.23 0.98
C GLN A 277 -6.59 -9.08 -0.26
N GLY A 278 -5.60 -9.96 -0.22
CA GLY A 278 -5.25 -10.88 -1.31
C GLY A 278 -3.98 -10.49 -2.04
N GLU A 279 -3.91 -10.78 -3.35
CA GLU A 279 -2.68 -10.62 -4.15
C GLU A 279 -2.89 -9.74 -5.39
N ALA A 280 -1.97 -8.81 -5.61
CA ALA A 280 -1.92 -7.95 -6.79
C ALA A 280 -0.62 -8.16 -7.58
N THR A 281 -0.71 -8.25 -8.90
CA THR A 281 0.43 -8.18 -9.82
C THR A 281 0.18 -7.08 -10.85
N VAL A 282 1.12 -6.14 -10.96
CA VAL A 282 1.11 -5.04 -11.92
C VAL A 282 2.38 -5.12 -12.75
N SER A 283 2.25 -5.35 -14.06
CA SER A 283 3.40 -5.55 -14.95
C SER A 283 3.36 -4.62 -16.16
N ALA A 284 4.50 -3.98 -16.46
CA ALA A 284 4.69 -3.15 -17.64
C ALA A 284 5.81 -3.72 -18.53
N GLY A 285 5.56 -3.80 -19.84
CA GLY A 285 6.60 -4.10 -20.83
C GLY A 285 7.61 -2.97 -20.99
N GLY A 286 7.25 -1.75 -20.62
CA GLY A 286 8.14 -0.58 -20.49
C GLY A 286 8.30 -0.15 -19.04
N ASP A 287 7.91 1.09 -18.73
CA ASP A 287 8.05 1.73 -17.43
C ASP A 287 6.74 1.69 -16.62
N ILE A 288 6.85 1.62 -15.29
CA ILE A 288 5.79 2.05 -14.36
C ILE A 288 6.17 3.46 -13.91
N THR A 289 5.40 4.46 -14.35
CA THR A 289 5.79 5.88 -14.27
C THR A 289 4.62 6.77 -13.85
N GLY A 290 4.90 8.06 -13.72
CA GLY A 290 3.92 9.08 -13.38
C GLY A 290 2.93 9.38 -14.50
N SER A 291 1.78 9.92 -14.12
CA SER A 291 0.80 10.46 -15.06
C SER A 291 1.37 11.62 -15.87
N ASN A 292 0.96 11.69 -17.15
CA ASN A 292 1.19 12.84 -18.02
C ASN A 292 -0.06 13.75 -18.13
N SER A 293 -1.12 13.46 -17.37
CA SER A 293 -2.32 14.29 -17.29
C SER A 293 -2.02 15.65 -16.63
N SER A 294 -2.93 16.61 -16.81
CA SER A 294 -2.71 17.96 -16.31
C SER A 294 -2.62 17.97 -14.78
N ALA A 295 -1.56 18.56 -14.23
CA ALA A 295 -1.41 18.72 -12.78
C ALA A 295 -2.49 19.61 -12.13
N THR A 296 -3.35 20.25 -12.92
CA THR A 296 -4.54 20.97 -12.44
C THR A 296 -5.72 20.05 -12.14
N ASP A 297 -5.70 18.82 -12.67
CA ASP A 297 -6.72 17.82 -12.41
C ASP A 297 -6.46 17.17 -11.04
N LYS A 298 -7.53 16.77 -10.36
CA LYS A 298 -7.43 16.14 -9.02
C LYS A 298 -6.95 14.70 -9.12
N LEU A 299 -6.29 14.20 -8.08
CA LEU A 299 -5.73 12.84 -8.01
C LEU A 299 -4.85 12.44 -9.20
N VAL A 300 -4.11 13.40 -9.77
CA VAL A 300 -3.05 13.12 -10.74
C VAL A 300 -1.75 12.82 -9.99
N PHE A 301 -1.25 11.60 -10.17
CA PHE A 301 -0.02 11.13 -9.53
C PHE A 301 1.15 11.20 -10.52
N SER A 302 1.86 12.34 -10.51
CA SER A 302 2.88 12.68 -11.53
C SER A 302 4.24 12.01 -11.33
N GLN A 303 4.49 11.35 -10.19
CA GLN A 303 5.75 10.64 -9.93
C GLN A 303 5.66 9.15 -10.30
N GLY A 304 4.50 8.54 -10.06
CA GLY A 304 4.22 7.12 -10.23
C GLY A 304 2.79 6.80 -9.79
N PRO A 305 2.28 5.58 -9.96
CA PRO A 305 1.01 5.20 -9.37
C PRO A 305 0.99 5.36 -7.83
N GLN A 306 -0.19 5.61 -7.29
CA GLN A 306 -0.47 5.47 -5.87
C GLN A 306 -0.90 4.04 -5.57
N LEU A 307 -0.24 3.40 -4.61
CA LEU A 307 -0.68 2.12 -4.07
C LEU A 307 -1.45 2.34 -2.78
N LEU A 308 -2.62 1.72 -2.68
CA LEU A 308 -3.37 1.58 -1.44
C LEU A 308 -3.40 0.10 -1.07
N MET A 309 -3.01 -0.23 0.15
CA MET A 309 -2.85 -1.62 0.57
C MET A 309 -3.51 -1.84 1.92
N GLY A 310 -4.15 -3.00 2.09
CA GLY A 310 -4.48 -3.55 3.41
C GLY A 310 -3.64 -4.79 3.69
N ASP A 311 -4.26 -5.85 4.21
CA ASP A 311 -3.66 -7.17 4.40
C ASP A 311 -3.46 -7.91 3.05
N SER A 312 -2.53 -7.40 2.24
CA SER A 312 -2.35 -7.81 0.85
C SER A 312 -0.89 -7.84 0.45
N THR A 313 -0.61 -8.58 -0.63
CA THR A 313 0.70 -8.57 -1.30
C THR A 313 0.58 -7.90 -2.66
N PHE A 314 1.53 -7.03 -2.98
CA PHE A 314 1.69 -6.42 -4.29
C PHE A 314 3.01 -6.83 -4.92
N THR A 315 2.99 -7.16 -6.20
CA THR A 315 4.18 -7.35 -7.02
C THR A 315 4.13 -6.42 -8.22
N LEU A 316 5.13 -5.55 -8.35
CA LEU A 316 5.31 -4.65 -9.49
C LEU A 316 6.48 -5.15 -10.33
N ASN A 317 6.28 -5.30 -11.63
CA ASN A 317 7.33 -5.70 -12.57
C ASN A 317 7.40 -4.72 -13.74
N ALA A 318 8.58 -4.20 -14.04
CA ALA A 318 8.80 -3.40 -15.25
C ALA A 318 10.05 -3.88 -15.97
N SER A 319 10.04 -3.82 -17.31
CA SER A 319 11.28 -4.01 -18.07
C SER A 319 12.20 -2.79 -17.93
N GLY A 320 11.60 -1.60 -17.86
CA GLY A 320 12.29 -0.34 -17.60
C GLY A 320 12.11 0.12 -16.15
N ASN A 321 11.93 1.41 -15.93
CA ASN A 321 11.90 2.02 -14.60
C ASN A 321 10.62 1.69 -13.82
N VAL A 322 10.71 1.68 -12.49
CA VAL A 322 9.53 1.71 -11.61
C VAL A 322 9.63 2.92 -10.69
N SER A 323 8.66 3.81 -10.78
CA SER A 323 8.53 4.94 -9.86
C SER A 323 7.18 4.87 -9.14
N LEU A 324 7.17 5.17 -7.84
CA LEU A 324 5.95 5.22 -7.02
C LEU A 324 5.75 6.63 -6.48
N THR A 325 4.51 7.10 -6.44
CA THR A 325 4.20 8.36 -5.72
C THR A 325 4.20 8.10 -4.20
N ALA A 326 3.38 7.14 -3.76
CA ALA A 326 3.37 6.68 -2.37
C ALA A 326 2.69 5.31 -2.24
N VAL A 327 2.90 4.69 -1.08
CA VAL A 327 2.17 3.52 -0.60
C VAL A 327 1.53 3.90 0.73
N SER A 328 0.25 3.58 0.88
CA SER A 328 -0.52 3.96 2.06
C SER A 328 -1.56 2.90 2.41
N ASP A 329 -1.94 2.85 3.68
CA ASP A 329 -3.12 2.11 4.09
C ASP A 329 -4.40 2.94 3.87
N ALA A 330 -5.34 2.42 3.08
CA ALA A 330 -6.61 3.10 2.84
C ALA A 330 -7.43 3.40 4.12
N MET A 331 -7.23 2.64 5.19
CA MET A 331 -8.00 2.72 6.43
C MET A 331 -7.52 3.83 7.38
N VAL A 332 -6.31 4.37 7.18
CA VAL A 332 -5.77 5.49 7.98
C VAL A 332 -6.00 6.87 7.32
N LEU A 333 -6.53 6.89 6.10
CA LEU A 333 -6.72 8.09 5.28
C LEU A 333 -8.12 8.71 5.43
N HIS A 334 -8.84 8.39 6.49
CA HIS A 334 -10.20 8.86 6.69
C HIS A 334 -10.21 10.28 7.28
N SER A 335 -10.94 11.19 6.64
CA SER A 335 -11.02 12.59 7.10
C SER A 335 -11.82 12.76 8.40
N GLY A 336 -12.58 11.75 8.81
CA GLY A 336 -13.42 11.75 10.00
C GLY A 336 -12.84 11.04 11.23
N SER A 337 -13.72 10.40 12.01
CA SER A 337 -13.41 9.89 13.35
C SER A 337 -12.92 8.43 13.43
N THR A 338 -12.77 7.76 12.29
CA THR A 338 -12.50 6.32 12.23
C THR A 338 -11.29 6.06 11.33
N ASN A 339 -10.11 5.98 11.94
CA ASN A 339 -8.84 5.68 11.28
C ASN A 339 -8.20 4.47 11.97
N PHE A 340 -7.70 3.54 11.18
CA PHE A 340 -6.98 2.37 11.65
C PHE A 340 -6.06 1.82 10.57
N PHE A 341 -5.08 1.02 10.94
CA PHE A 341 -4.31 0.20 10.00
C PHE A 341 -5.01 -1.14 9.79
N SER A 342 -4.96 -1.60 8.55
CA SER A 342 -5.49 -2.85 8.02
C SER A 342 -4.40 -3.77 7.45
N TYR A 343 -3.14 -3.35 7.47
CA TYR A 343 -1.99 -4.23 7.22
C TYR A 343 -2.01 -5.47 8.11
N GLY A 344 -1.81 -6.64 7.52
CA GLY A 344 -1.49 -7.86 8.24
C GLY A 344 0.02 -8.07 8.40
N ALA A 345 0.38 -9.07 9.21
CA ALA A 345 1.77 -9.39 9.51
C ALA A 345 2.60 -9.71 8.26
N ASP A 346 1.96 -10.33 7.25
CA ASP A 346 2.59 -10.76 6.00
C ASP A 346 2.30 -9.81 4.83
N SER A 347 1.72 -8.64 5.08
CA SER A 347 1.51 -7.62 4.04
C SER A 347 2.86 -7.22 3.43
N ALA A 348 2.94 -7.21 2.10
CA ALA A 348 4.23 -7.10 1.41
C ALA A 348 4.15 -6.37 0.08
N LEU A 349 5.19 -5.59 -0.22
CA LEU A 349 5.41 -4.99 -1.53
C LEU A 349 6.70 -5.52 -2.14
N THR A 350 6.59 -6.11 -3.32
CA THR A 350 7.72 -6.54 -4.16
C THR A 350 7.80 -5.68 -5.41
N ILE A 351 8.98 -5.15 -5.72
CA ILE A 351 9.21 -4.31 -6.90
C ILE A 351 10.43 -4.82 -7.67
N ASN A 352 10.24 -5.12 -8.95
CA ASN A 352 11.29 -5.60 -9.83
C ASN A 352 11.41 -4.68 -11.05
N SER A 353 12.63 -4.23 -11.32
CA SER A 353 12.99 -3.55 -12.57
C SER A 353 14.10 -4.34 -13.25
N LEU A 354 13.89 -4.74 -14.51
CA LEU A 354 14.87 -5.55 -15.24
C LEU A 354 16.08 -4.74 -15.69
N ALA A 355 15.86 -3.60 -16.37
CA ALA A 355 16.93 -2.79 -16.96
C ALA A 355 16.98 -1.35 -16.41
N GLY A 356 15.94 -0.91 -15.69
CA GLY A 356 15.80 0.46 -15.20
C GLY A 356 16.09 0.62 -13.70
N ASP A 357 15.80 1.82 -13.23
CA ASP A 357 15.91 2.20 -11.83
C ASP A 357 14.56 2.01 -11.10
N ILE A 358 14.61 1.96 -9.76
CA ILE A 358 13.42 1.96 -8.90
C ILE A 358 13.44 3.23 -8.03
N SER A 359 12.40 4.06 -8.10
CA SER A 359 12.20 5.23 -7.22
C SER A 359 11.07 4.95 -6.21
N LEU A 360 11.42 4.96 -4.92
CA LEU A 360 10.51 4.74 -3.81
C LEU A 360 10.03 6.09 -3.24
N GLY A 361 8.79 6.46 -3.55
CA GLY A 361 8.15 7.68 -3.06
C GLY A 361 7.26 7.46 -1.84
N ALA A 362 7.07 8.53 -1.07
CA ALA A 362 6.06 8.62 0.00
C ALA A 362 5.42 10.02 0.02
N ASP A 363 5.20 10.60 -1.17
CA ASP A 363 4.55 11.89 -1.32
C ASP A 363 3.02 11.72 -1.29
N THR A 364 2.43 12.05 -0.15
CA THR A 364 0.98 11.96 0.06
C THR A 364 0.27 13.31 -0.12
N SER A 365 0.93 14.32 -0.72
CA SER A 365 0.35 15.64 -0.93
C SER A 365 -0.95 15.63 -1.75
N VAL A 366 -1.00 14.81 -2.80
CA VAL A 366 -2.17 14.68 -3.68
C VAL A 366 -3.38 14.16 -2.89
N ILE A 367 -3.19 13.09 -2.10
CA ILE A 367 -4.22 12.55 -1.21
C ILE A 367 -4.57 13.53 -0.08
N GLY A 368 -3.56 14.18 0.50
CA GLY A 368 -3.72 15.15 1.58
C GLY A 368 -4.60 16.32 1.19
N THR A 369 -4.50 16.76 -0.07
CA THR A 369 -5.37 17.82 -0.63
C THR A 369 -6.84 17.39 -0.66
N GLU A 370 -7.14 16.15 -1.09
CA GLU A 370 -8.52 15.66 -1.17
C GLU A 370 -9.11 15.28 0.20
N THR A 371 -8.26 14.87 1.15
CA THR A 371 -8.70 14.43 2.49
C THR A 371 -8.58 15.52 3.57
N GLY A 372 -7.93 16.64 3.25
CA GLY A 372 -7.75 17.80 4.12
C GLY A 372 -6.69 17.62 5.21
N PHE A 373 -5.54 17.01 4.92
CA PHE A 373 -4.37 16.99 5.82
C PHE A 373 -3.11 17.56 5.15
N SER A 374 -2.20 18.12 5.97
CA SER A 374 -0.82 18.41 5.55
C SER A 374 0.07 17.19 5.77
N GLN A 375 1.09 17.02 4.94
CA GLN A 375 2.11 15.96 5.09
C GLN A 375 2.87 16.04 6.44
N THR A 376 2.86 17.21 7.08
CA THR A 376 3.52 17.47 8.37
C THR A 376 2.63 17.22 9.58
N ASP A 377 1.32 17.04 9.39
CA ASP A 377 0.40 16.77 10.48
C ASP A 377 0.39 15.28 10.81
N ASN A 378 -0.15 14.89 11.98
CA ASN A 378 -0.18 13.49 12.41
C ASN A 378 -0.77 12.53 11.35
N GLN A 379 -1.83 12.94 10.64
CA GLN A 379 -2.40 12.13 9.56
C GLN A 379 -1.46 12.02 8.35
N GLY A 380 -0.75 13.10 8.00
CA GLY A 380 0.27 13.08 6.97
C GLY A 380 1.42 12.14 7.30
N LEU A 381 1.87 12.12 8.56
CA LEU A 381 2.93 11.23 9.02
C LEU A 381 2.53 9.75 8.94
N VAL A 382 1.32 9.39 9.36
CA VAL A 382 0.82 8.00 9.28
C VAL A 382 0.30 7.60 7.90
N SER A 383 0.13 8.55 6.98
CA SER A 383 -0.28 8.24 5.60
C SER A 383 0.85 7.61 4.76
N LYS A 384 2.10 7.72 5.21
CA LYS A 384 3.32 7.32 4.49
C LYS A 384 3.85 5.95 4.91
N ILE A 385 3.00 5.14 5.51
CA ILE A 385 3.37 3.86 6.08
C ILE A 385 3.21 2.79 5.03
N TYR A 386 4.34 2.21 4.64
CA TYR A 386 4.43 1.06 3.74
C TYR A 386 4.00 -0.21 4.46
N PRO A 387 3.65 -1.28 3.73
CA PRO A 387 3.33 -2.59 4.32
C PRO A 387 4.49 -3.15 5.15
N ALA A 388 4.21 -4.23 5.89
CA ALA A 388 5.15 -4.84 6.83
C ALA A 388 6.46 -5.29 6.18
N SER A 389 6.42 -5.70 4.92
CA SER A 389 7.60 -6.13 4.17
C SER A 389 7.79 -5.36 2.86
N LEU A 390 9.05 -5.05 2.54
CA LEU A 390 9.46 -4.47 1.26
C LEU A 390 10.63 -5.27 0.67
N ALA A 391 10.46 -5.72 -0.57
CA ALA A 391 11.50 -6.33 -1.38
C ALA A 391 11.64 -5.58 -2.71
N THR A 392 12.81 -5.00 -2.99
CA THR A 392 13.09 -4.33 -4.25
C THR A 392 14.32 -4.91 -4.93
N THR A 393 14.23 -5.12 -6.24
CA THR A 393 15.36 -5.58 -7.06
C THR A 393 15.44 -4.79 -8.36
N ALA A 394 16.40 -3.87 -8.44
CA ALA A 394 16.79 -3.22 -9.70
C ALA A 394 17.94 -4.02 -10.34
N PHE A 395 17.59 -4.97 -11.21
CA PHE A 395 18.55 -5.93 -11.80
C PHE A 395 19.62 -5.25 -12.67
N GLY A 396 19.28 -4.13 -13.31
CA GLY A 396 20.20 -3.35 -14.15
C GLY A 396 20.47 -1.93 -13.65
N GLY A 397 19.70 -1.45 -12.67
CA GLY A 397 19.70 -0.06 -12.24
C GLY A 397 20.04 0.18 -10.77
N SER A 398 19.64 1.35 -10.30
CA SER A 398 19.74 1.85 -8.93
C SER A 398 18.39 1.80 -8.23
N VAL A 399 18.41 1.88 -6.90
CA VAL A 399 17.24 2.18 -6.09
C VAL A 399 17.41 3.57 -5.49
N TYR A 400 16.45 4.45 -5.75
CA TYR A 400 16.34 5.77 -5.17
C TYR A 400 15.27 5.80 -4.09
N ILE A 401 15.61 6.33 -2.92
CA ILE A 401 14.66 6.61 -1.85
C ILE A 401 14.37 8.10 -1.95
N GLU A 402 13.12 8.45 -2.29
CA GLU A 402 12.74 9.83 -2.61
C GLU A 402 12.30 10.62 -1.37
N ASN A 403 11.75 9.92 -0.37
CA ASN A 403 11.19 10.49 0.84
C ASN A 403 11.47 9.62 2.07
N ASP A 404 11.15 10.13 3.26
CA ASP A 404 11.10 9.31 4.46
C ASP A 404 10.07 8.19 4.29
N ILE A 405 10.49 6.95 4.54
CA ILE A 405 9.66 5.74 4.45
C ILE A 405 9.69 5.03 5.79
N THR A 406 8.51 4.63 6.28
CA THR A 406 8.38 3.73 7.43
C THR A 406 7.62 2.48 7.02
N LEU A 407 8.19 1.30 7.29
CA LEU A 407 7.48 0.01 7.20
C LEU A 407 6.64 -0.21 8.47
N TYR A 408 5.44 -0.74 8.29
CA TYR A 408 4.56 -1.14 9.40
C TYR A 408 5.24 -2.21 10.28
N PRO A 409 5.14 -2.13 11.63
CA PRO A 409 5.77 -3.12 12.50
C PRO A 409 5.11 -4.49 12.37
N SER A 410 5.92 -5.53 12.21
CA SER A 410 5.48 -6.94 12.16
C SER A 410 6.62 -7.85 12.59
N SER A 411 6.32 -8.92 13.34
CA SER A 411 7.31 -9.92 13.74
C SER A 411 7.84 -10.77 12.59
N THR A 412 7.14 -10.80 11.45
CA THR A 412 7.57 -11.45 10.19
C THR A 412 7.98 -10.45 9.12
N GLY A 413 7.92 -9.14 9.42
CA GLY A 413 8.29 -8.07 8.51
C GLY A 413 9.73 -8.19 8.04
N ASN A 414 10.01 -7.83 6.79
CA ASN A 414 11.37 -7.89 6.25
C ASN A 414 11.68 -6.77 5.25
N LEU A 415 12.95 -6.41 5.15
CA LEU A 415 13.45 -5.42 4.21
C LEU A 415 14.58 -6.01 3.36
N SER A 416 14.42 -5.96 2.04
CA SER A 416 15.46 -6.30 1.08
C SER A 416 15.49 -5.27 -0.04
N ILE A 417 16.64 -4.62 -0.24
CA ILE A 417 16.89 -3.68 -1.33
C ILE A 417 18.14 -4.17 -2.07
N PHE A 418 17.94 -4.59 -3.32
CA PHE A 418 18.99 -5.04 -4.23
C PHE A 418 19.08 -4.08 -5.42
N ALA A 419 20.28 -3.59 -5.71
CA ALA A 419 20.55 -2.75 -6.88
C ALA A 419 21.80 -3.22 -7.62
N ALA A 420 21.79 -3.18 -8.94
CA ALA A 420 23.02 -3.36 -9.72
C ALA A 420 24.02 -2.24 -9.46
N ASN A 421 23.50 -1.02 -9.40
CA ASN A 421 24.29 0.21 -9.32
C ASN A 421 24.25 0.76 -7.89
N ASN A 422 23.32 1.67 -7.57
CA ASN A 422 23.38 2.42 -6.31
C ASN A 422 22.13 2.22 -5.45
N ILE A 423 22.28 2.43 -4.14
CA ILE A 423 21.16 2.72 -3.22
C ILE A 423 21.41 4.11 -2.65
N THR A 424 20.61 5.10 -3.06
CA THR A 424 20.84 6.53 -2.74
C THR A 424 19.53 7.25 -2.44
N SER A 425 19.63 8.38 -1.74
CA SER A 425 18.57 9.36 -1.60
C SER A 425 18.52 10.31 -2.81
N THR A 426 17.41 11.01 -2.99
CA THR A 426 17.32 12.14 -3.95
C THR A 426 17.25 13.51 -3.27
N SER A 427 17.25 13.54 -1.93
CA SER A 427 17.27 14.74 -1.11
C SER A 427 18.29 14.63 0.04
N ASP A 428 18.63 15.78 0.64
CA ASP A 428 19.77 15.93 1.56
C ASP A 428 19.68 15.07 2.83
N THR A 429 18.48 14.77 3.34
CA THR A 429 18.34 13.93 4.54
C THR A 429 17.07 13.11 4.47
N ILE A 430 17.23 11.79 4.41
CA ILE A 430 16.14 10.83 4.35
C ILE A 430 16.32 9.76 5.44
N ALA A 431 15.21 9.40 6.08
CA ALA A 431 15.11 8.27 7.00
C ALA A 431 14.27 7.13 6.39
N PHE A 432 14.87 5.95 6.31
CA PHE A 432 14.19 4.70 6.07
C PHE A 432 14.07 3.94 7.40
N ASN A 433 12.84 3.74 7.86
CA ASN A 433 12.53 3.11 9.14
C ASN A 433 11.82 1.77 8.93
N MET A 434 12.34 0.71 9.52
CA MET A 434 11.56 -0.50 9.77
C MET A 434 11.12 -0.45 11.24
N SER A 435 9.83 -0.23 11.49
CA SER A 435 9.34 0.12 12.82
C SER A 435 9.48 -1.02 13.84
N ASP A 436 9.99 -0.73 15.04
CA ASP A 436 10.00 -1.62 16.22
C ASP A 436 8.82 -1.32 17.17
N ALA A 437 7.88 -0.48 16.76
CA ALA A 437 6.74 -0.13 17.60
C ALA A 437 5.84 -1.35 17.84
N ASP A 438 5.22 -1.42 19.02
CA ASP A 438 4.20 -2.43 19.31
C ASP A 438 2.95 -2.18 18.44
N ALA A 439 2.72 -3.06 17.47
CA ALA A 439 1.60 -2.97 16.54
C ALA A 439 0.23 -2.99 17.24
N SER A 440 0.13 -3.61 18.43
CA SER A 440 -1.13 -3.63 19.21
C SER A 440 -1.50 -2.27 19.81
N LEU A 441 -0.53 -1.34 19.89
CA LEU A 441 -0.74 0.03 20.34
C LEU A 441 -1.02 0.99 19.17
N LEU A 442 -0.96 0.49 17.92
CA LEU A 442 -1.37 1.26 16.76
C LEU A 442 -2.88 1.11 16.55
N PRO A 443 -3.55 2.12 15.97
CA PRO A 443 -4.97 2.04 15.67
C PRO A 443 -5.31 0.81 14.82
N HIS A 444 -6.21 -0.03 15.30
CA HIS A 444 -6.75 -1.19 14.59
C HIS A 444 -8.29 -1.13 14.59
N TYR A 445 -8.96 -1.94 13.77
CA TYR A 445 -10.42 -1.83 13.60
C TYR A 445 -11.23 -2.07 14.90
N GLU A 446 -10.65 -2.74 15.90
CA GLU A 446 -11.33 -2.91 17.20
C GLU A 446 -11.25 -1.64 18.05
N PHE A 447 -10.20 -0.84 17.89
CA PHE A 447 -9.99 0.45 18.56
C PHE A 447 -9.61 1.55 17.54
N PRO A 448 -10.52 1.92 16.63
CA PRO A 448 -10.23 2.95 15.65
C PRO A 448 -10.15 4.32 16.32
N VAL A 449 -9.37 5.23 15.73
CA VAL A 449 -9.13 6.55 16.32
C VAL A 449 -9.58 7.68 15.40
N SER A 450 -9.92 8.81 16.02
CA SER A 450 -10.18 10.04 15.27
C SER A 450 -8.89 10.59 14.66
N LYS A 451 -9.02 11.39 13.59
CA LYS A 451 -7.89 12.13 13.01
C LYS A 451 -7.08 12.92 14.05
N ALA A 452 -7.75 13.52 15.04
CA ALA A 452 -7.11 14.30 16.11
C ALA A 452 -6.31 13.42 17.10
N SER A 453 -6.63 12.13 17.15
CA SER A 453 -6.02 11.15 18.06
C SER A 453 -4.86 10.37 17.43
N LEU A 454 -4.53 10.61 16.15
CA LEU A 454 -3.42 9.96 15.45
C LEU A 454 -2.02 10.34 15.96
N LYS A 455 -1.92 11.25 16.94
CA LYS A 455 -0.64 11.72 17.48
C LYS A 455 0.19 10.56 18.04
N ASP A 456 -0.40 9.68 18.83
CA ASP A 456 0.33 8.56 19.45
C ASP A 456 0.90 7.62 18.38
N ALA A 457 0.11 7.27 17.37
CA ALA A 457 0.58 6.47 16.22
C ALA A 457 1.73 7.15 15.46
N ALA A 458 1.60 8.45 15.18
CA ALA A 458 2.65 9.22 14.51
C ALA A 458 3.96 9.29 15.33
N GLU A 459 3.86 9.42 16.66
CA GLU A 459 5.03 9.44 17.53
C GLU A 459 5.72 8.06 17.60
N ARG A 460 4.94 6.96 17.61
CA ARG A 460 5.47 5.58 17.62
C ARG A 460 6.15 5.18 16.31
N LEU A 461 5.62 5.62 15.18
CA LEU A 461 6.10 5.25 13.85
C LEU A 461 7.27 6.13 13.35
N SER A 462 7.68 7.12 14.14
CA SER A 462 8.82 7.99 13.84
C SER A 462 10.09 7.48 14.53
N PRO A 463 11.16 7.12 13.80
CA PRO A 463 12.38 6.55 14.40
C PRO A 463 13.15 7.53 15.30
N LEU A 464 12.84 8.83 15.22
CA LEU A 464 13.54 9.91 15.92
C LEU A 464 12.82 10.38 17.19
N ASN A 465 11.78 9.66 17.62
CA ASN A 465 10.97 10.04 18.78
C ASN A 465 11.49 9.42 20.08
N LEU A 466 10.70 9.52 21.15
CA LEU A 466 11.04 8.97 22.46
C LEU A 466 11.17 7.43 22.39
N GLN A 467 12.29 6.91 22.86
CA GLN A 467 12.63 5.47 22.89
C GLN A 467 11.48 4.59 23.44
N ARG A 468 10.81 5.04 24.50
CA ARG A 468 9.68 4.32 25.12
C ARG A 468 8.43 4.17 24.23
N LEU A 469 8.32 4.93 23.15
CA LEU A 469 7.20 4.90 22.21
C LEU A 469 7.54 4.05 20.99
N ILE A 470 8.77 4.19 20.50
CA ILE A 470 9.22 3.63 19.22
C ILE A 470 9.71 2.19 19.32
N HIS A 471 9.94 1.68 20.53
CA HIS A 471 10.32 0.30 20.81
C HIS A 471 9.21 -0.44 21.56
N ALA A 472 8.86 -1.62 21.08
CA ALA A 472 7.99 -2.55 21.77
C ALA A 472 8.66 -3.06 23.06
N THR A 473 7.83 -3.30 24.09
CA THR A 473 8.34 -3.83 25.38
C THR A 473 8.90 -5.24 25.26
N THR A 474 8.42 -5.98 24.26
CA THR A 474 9.06 -7.20 23.75
C THR A 474 9.51 -6.88 22.33
N PRO A 475 10.81 -6.92 22.01
CA PRO A 475 11.31 -6.58 20.68
C PRO A 475 10.58 -7.36 19.58
N VAL A 476 10.13 -6.66 18.53
CA VAL A 476 9.19 -7.20 17.54
C VAL A 476 9.75 -8.43 16.80
N HIS A 477 11.06 -8.45 16.57
CA HIS A 477 11.77 -9.50 15.82
C HIS A 477 12.44 -10.57 16.69
N THR A 478 12.00 -10.74 17.95
CA THR A 478 12.54 -11.79 18.82
C THR A 478 12.40 -13.18 18.15
N GLY A 479 13.51 -13.90 17.98
CA GLY A 479 13.54 -15.21 17.31
C GLY A 479 13.54 -15.16 15.78
N ASP A 480 13.62 -13.98 15.17
CA ASP A 480 13.68 -13.80 13.73
C ASP A 480 15.14 -13.85 13.23
N ASP A 481 15.43 -14.83 12.38
CA ASP A 481 16.77 -15.07 11.85
C ASP A 481 17.04 -14.46 10.47
N GLU A 482 16.04 -13.89 9.81
CA GLU A 482 16.22 -13.33 8.49
C GLU A 482 16.81 -11.92 8.56
N PRO A 483 18.03 -11.66 8.04
CA PRO A 483 18.59 -10.32 8.11
C PRO A 483 17.90 -9.37 7.12
N VAL A 484 17.85 -8.09 7.49
CA VAL A 484 17.64 -7.01 6.52
C VAL A 484 18.80 -7.04 5.51
N ARG A 485 18.51 -6.82 4.22
CA ARG A 485 19.53 -6.85 3.16
C ARG A 485 19.52 -5.55 2.37
N LEU A 486 20.64 -4.83 2.40
CA LEU A 486 20.89 -3.63 1.59
C LEU A 486 22.12 -3.91 0.74
N VAL A 487 21.94 -4.22 -0.54
CA VAL A 487 23.03 -4.75 -1.37
C VAL A 487 23.10 -4.07 -2.72
N THR A 488 24.30 -3.58 -3.06
CA THR A 488 24.64 -3.18 -4.43
C THR A 488 25.65 -4.14 -5.04
N LEU A 489 25.53 -4.40 -6.35
CA LEU A 489 26.50 -5.23 -7.07
C LEU A 489 27.79 -4.45 -7.39
N ASN A 490 27.67 -3.27 -7.99
CA ASN A 490 28.80 -2.52 -8.55
C ASN A 490 28.95 -1.09 -8.03
N GLY A 491 27.88 -0.48 -7.52
CA GLY A 491 27.90 0.93 -7.10
C GLY A 491 27.83 1.09 -5.59
N LYS A 492 27.45 2.30 -5.16
CA LYS A 492 27.58 2.74 -3.77
C LYS A 492 26.27 2.62 -2.98
N ILE A 493 26.39 2.59 -1.65
CA ILE A 493 25.28 2.83 -0.73
C ILE A 493 25.52 4.18 -0.04
N GLY A 494 24.49 5.03 -0.03
CA GLY A 494 24.53 6.33 0.65
C GLY A 494 24.93 7.51 -0.24
N ASP A 495 24.78 8.72 0.30
CA ASP A 495 24.75 9.95 -0.47
C ASP A 495 25.70 11.05 0.07
N ILE A 496 25.50 12.31 -0.33
CA ILE A 496 26.35 13.43 0.07
C ILE A 496 26.10 13.88 1.51
N ASP A 497 24.86 13.86 1.98
CA ASP A 497 24.49 14.39 3.29
C ASP A 497 24.09 13.28 4.28
N SER A 498 22.88 12.71 4.20
CA SER A 498 22.47 11.62 5.08
C SER A 498 21.40 10.71 4.48
N LEU A 499 21.72 9.41 4.39
CA LEU A 499 20.73 8.35 4.18
C LEU A 499 20.71 7.46 5.42
N GLY A 500 19.64 7.55 6.20
CA GLY A 500 19.49 6.82 7.45
C GLY A 500 18.65 5.56 7.33
N PHE A 501 19.10 4.47 7.94
CA PHE A 501 18.36 3.23 8.11
C PHE A 501 18.23 2.89 9.60
N TYR A 502 16.98 2.68 10.04
CA TYR A 502 16.63 2.24 11.39
C TYR A 502 16.05 0.84 11.30
N LEU A 503 16.80 -0.14 11.79
CA LEU A 503 16.57 -1.57 11.55
C LEU A 503 16.40 -2.29 12.89
N PRO A 504 15.23 -2.89 13.16
CA PRO A 504 14.88 -3.49 14.46
C PRO A 504 15.37 -4.93 14.61
N LYS A 505 16.27 -5.37 13.72
CA LYS A 505 16.83 -6.71 13.62
C LYS A 505 18.19 -6.68 12.90
N LYS A 506 18.94 -7.79 12.93
CA LYS A 506 20.25 -7.95 12.26
C LYS A 506 20.21 -7.60 10.77
N ALA A 507 21.34 -7.11 10.24
CA ALA A 507 21.41 -6.59 8.87
C ALA A 507 22.68 -6.99 8.12
N ILE A 508 22.54 -7.18 6.81
CA ILE A 508 23.62 -7.31 5.83
C ILE A 508 23.57 -6.07 4.92
N VAL A 509 24.55 -5.20 5.07
CA VAL A 509 24.76 -3.99 4.26
C VAL A 509 26.02 -4.19 3.42
N GLN A 510 25.87 -4.39 2.12
CA GLN A 510 27.00 -4.70 1.23
C GLN A 510 27.00 -3.79 0.01
N SER A 511 28.09 -3.04 -0.17
CA SER A 511 28.30 -2.19 -1.33
C SER A 511 29.36 -2.78 -2.25
N GLY A 512 29.11 -2.79 -3.56
CA GLY A 512 30.12 -3.10 -4.58
C GLY A 512 31.22 -2.04 -4.68
N ASP A 513 30.91 -0.81 -4.28
CA ASP A 513 31.83 0.33 -4.27
C ASP A 513 32.00 0.89 -2.85
N ASP A 514 31.65 2.16 -2.63
CA ASP A 514 31.78 2.82 -1.34
C ASP A 514 30.47 2.71 -0.52
N ILE A 515 30.58 2.74 0.81
CA ILE A 515 29.47 3.10 1.71
C ILE A 515 29.76 4.50 2.23
N LYS A 516 28.87 5.47 1.97
CA LYS A 516 29.15 6.88 2.21
C LYS A 516 28.04 7.60 2.97
N ASN A 517 28.39 8.27 4.07
CA ASN A 517 27.48 9.11 4.87
C ASN A 517 26.14 8.43 5.20
N THR A 518 26.16 7.11 5.40
CA THR A 518 24.99 6.33 5.78
C THR A 518 24.87 6.31 7.30
N LEU A 519 23.70 6.64 7.83
CA LEU A 519 23.37 6.40 9.23
C LEU A 519 22.76 4.99 9.35
N LEU A 520 23.39 4.09 10.09
CA LEU A 520 22.88 2.75 10.34
C LEU A 520 22.60 2.60 11.83
N THR A 521 21.33 2.41 12.21
CA THR A 521 20.94 1.99 13.56
C THR A 521 20.37 0.59 13.46
N ILE A 522 21.07 -0.40 14.01
CA ILE A 522 20.73 -1.82 13.90
C ILE A 522 20.51 -2.39 15.29
N GLN A 523 19.43 -3.12 15.47
CA GLN A 523 19.13 -3.84 16.70
C GLN A 523 19.47 -5.31 16.57
N HIS A 524 20.26 -5.85 17.48
CA HIS A 524 20.39 -7.28 17.71
C HIS A 524 19.43 -7.68 18.82
N VAL A 525 18.38 -8.39 18.43
CA VAL A 525 17.32 -8.86 19.33
C VAL A 525 17.64 -10.25 19.88
N ASN A 526 18.41 -11.05 19.13
CA ASN A 526 18.88 -12.36 19.54
C ASN A 526 20.35 -12.32 19.99
N GLU A 527 20.74 -13.21 20.90
CA GLU A 527 22.10 -13.19 21.48
C GLU A 527 23.20 -13.53 20.47
N ASP A 528 22.87 -14.31 19.44
CA ASP A 528 23.73 -14.79 18.37
C ASP A 528 23.52 -14.00 17.06
N ASP A 529 22.85 -12.86 17.11
CA ASP A 529 22.69 -12.01 15.94
C ASP A 529 24.05 -11.50 15.43
N VAL A 530 24.22 -11.62 14.11
CA VAL A 530 25.40 -11.14 13.40
C VAL A 530 24.99 -10.17 12.30
N SER A 531 25.55 -8.97 12.35
CA SER A 531 25.41 -7.98 11.28
C SER A 531 26.71 -7.82 10.49
N ILE A 532 26.58 -7.63 9.17
CA ILE A 532 27.70 -7.46 8.24
C ILE A 532 27.56 -6.12 7.54
N ILE A 533 28.60 -5.30 7.59
CA ILE A 533 28.70 -4.03 6.89
C ILE A 533 29.96 -4.06 6.03
N SER A 534 29.82 -4.11 4.71
CA SER A 534 30.92 -4.39 3.80
C SER A 534 30.93 -3.39 2.63
N ALA A 535 31.99 -2.58 2.53
CA ALA A 535 32.26 -1.74 1.38
C ALA A 535 33.32 -2.39 0.46
N GLY A 536 33.00 -2.54 -0.83
CA GLY A 536 33.94 -3.04 -1.84
C GLY A 536 35.19 -2.18 -1.97
N ARG A 537 35.08 -0.87 -1.72
CA ARG A 537 36.17 0.08 -1.66
C ARG A 537 36.28 0.75 -0.29
N ASP A 538 35.58 1.85 -0.03
CA ASP A 538 35.75 2.64 1.20
C ASP A 538 34.45 2.76 2.01
N LEU A 539 34.57 2.72 3.33
CA LEU A 539 33.54 3.20 4.26
C LEU A 539 33.93 4.62 4.67
N VAL A 540 33.17 5.63 4.24
CA VAL A 540 33.57 7.05 4.36
C VAL A 540 32.47 7.91 4.95
N TYR A 541 32.85 8.71 5.94
CA TYR A 541 32.06 9.83 6.45
C TYR A 541 32.76 11.16 6.19
N THR A 542 32.02 12.17 5.74
CA THR A 542 32.60 13.48 5.38
C THR A 542 32.85 14.37 6.60
N SER A 543 33.91 15.18 6.53
CA SER A 543 34.17 16.31 7.43
C SER A 543 33.97 17.64 6.71
N VAL A 544 32.74 18.14 6.70
CA VAL A 544 32.39 19.42 6.09
C VAL A 544 32.80 20.57 7.03
N ARG A 545 33.25 21.68 6.47
CA ARG A 545 33.51 22.91 7.23
C ARG A 545 32.46 23.97 6.92
N SER A 546 32.01 24.70 7.94
CA SER A 546 31.14 25.86 7.79
C SER A 546 31.86 27.02 7.09
N GLN A 547 31.12 28.05 6.67
CA GLN A 547 31.70 29.27 6.08
C GLN A 547 32.73 29.95 7.02
N ASN A 548 32.63 29.72 8.34
CA ASN A 548 33.55 30.25 9.35
C ASN A 548 34.75 29.32 9.62
N GLY A 549 34.88 28.20 8.89
CA GLY A 549 35.99 27.25 9.00
C GLY A 549 35.85 26.21 10.11
N GLU A 550 34.75 26.23 10.87
CA GLU A 550 34.44 25.24 11.91
C GLU A 550 34.06 23.90 11.27
N VAL A 551 34.44 22.79 11.88
CA VAL A 551 34.02 21.46 11.42
C VAL A 551 32.56 21.25 11.81
N THR A 552 31.70 21.05 10.81
CA THR A 552 30.30 20.69 11.02
C THR A 552 30.24 19.24 11.49
N GLN A 553 29.50 18.98 12.57
CA GLN A 553 29.27 17.62 13.04
C GLN A 553 28.48 16.86 11.97
N ASN A 554 28.99 15.69 11.60
CA ASN A 554 28.26 14.74 10.78
C ASN A 554 27.51 13.81 11.74
N VAL A 555 26.18 13.85 11.73
CA VAL A 555 25.37 13.07 12.68
C VAL A 555 25.21 11.61 12.27
N ASN A 556 25.71 11.23 11.09
CA ASN A 556 25.70 9.86 10.62
C ASN A 556 26.69 9.00 11.43
N GLY A 557 26.57 7.68 11.29
CA GLY A 557 27.43 6.72 11.97
C GLY A 557 26.83 5.31 11.90
N ILE A 558 27.45 4.37 12.59
CA ILE A 558 26.95 3.01 12.74
C ILE A 558 26.71 2.77 14.23
N ASN A 559 25.47 2.45 14.59
CA ASN A 559 25.08 2.09 15.95
C ASN A 559 24.48 0.68 15.97
N ILE A 560 25.09 -0.21 16.76
CA ILE A 560 24.59 -1.56 17.02
C ILE A 560 24.06 -1.63 18.45
N MET A 561 22.76 -1.86 18.59
CA MET A 561 22.09 -2.10 19.87
C MET A 561 22.04 -3.61 20.13
N GLY A 562 22.01 -4.00 21.40
CA GLY A 562 22.04 -5.41 21.81
C GLY A 562 23.44 -6.05 21.76
N THR A 563 23.48 -7.36 22.05
CA THR A 563 24.70 -8.19 22.07
C THR A 563 24.93 -8.84 20.68
N GLY A 564 25.82 -9.83 20.57
CA GLY A 564 26.12 -10.53 19.31
C GLY A 564 27.39 -9.98 18.65
N ASP A 565 27.47 -10.02 17.33
CA ASP A 565 28.68 -9.65 16.59
C ASP A 565 28.39 -8.73 15.41
N VAL A 566 29.23 -7.71 15.21
CA VAL A 566 29.23 -6.90 13.99
C VAL A 566 30.58 -7.00 13.28
N LEU A 567 30.53 -7.34 11.99
CA LEU A 567 31.70 -7.37 11.11
C LEU A 567 31.64 -6.21 10.12
N ILE A 568 32.59 -5.27 10.25
CA ILE A 568 32.73 -4.11 9.38
C ILE A 568 33.97 -4.28 8.52
N LYS A 569 33.80 -4.26 7.20
CA LYS A 569 34.87 -4.49 6.23
C LYS A 569 34.90 -3.38 5.18
N ALA A 570 36.10 -2.97 4.80
CA ALA A 570 36.34 -2.11 3.65
C ALA A 570 37.49 -2.66 2.80
N GLY A 571 37.34 -2.61 1.48
CA GLY A 571 38.40 -2.96 0.54
C GLY A 571 39.66 -2.10 0.72
N ARG A 572 39.51 -0.83 1.09
CA ARG A 572 40.62 0.12 1.24
C ARG A 572 40.60 0.78 2.61
N ASN A 573 39.75 1.80 2.80
CA ASN A 573 39.80 2.63 4.00
C ASN A 573 38.47 2.59 4.77
N ILE A 574 38.60 2.71 6.09
CA ILE A 574 37.50 3.12 6.99
C ILE A 574 37.87 4.52 7.47
N ASP A 575 37.18 5.54 6.95
CA ASP A 575 37.34 6.94 7.32
C ASP A 575 36.07 7.44 8.01
N LEU A 576 36.16 7.70 9.31
CA LEU A 576 35.03 8.12 10.13
C LEU A 576 34.82 9.64 10.12
N GLY A 577 35.71 10.43 9.50
CA GLY A 577 35.55 11.88 9.39
C GLY A 577 35.14 12.57 10.70
N SER A 578 34.11 13.42 10.64
CA SER A 578 33.49 14.07 11.81
C SER A 578 32.16 13.44 12.22
N SER A 579 32.00 12.15 11.91
CA SER A 579 30.79 11.37 12.23
C SER A 579 30.63 11.08 13.73
N ASN A 580 29.50 10.50 14.11
CA ASN A 580 29.33 9.90 15.44
C ASN A 580 30.11 8.58 15.61
N GLY A 581 30.78 8.10 14.54
CA GLY A 581 31.64 6.93 14.56
C GLY A 581 30.88 5.61 14.54
N ILE A 582 31.51 4.58 15.11
CA ILE A 582 30.96 3.22 15.26
C ILE A 582 30.72 2.99 16.75
N LEU A 583 29.48 2.67 17.11
CA LEU A 583 29.00 2.53 18.47
C LEU A 583 28.35 1.17 18.66
N THR A 584 28.60 0.55 19.81
CA THR A 584 27.89 -0.65 20.29
C THR A 584 27.25 -0.28 21.63
N THR A 585 25.94 -0.10 21.65
CA THR A 585 25.26 0.59 22.77
C THR A 585 24.45 -0.32 23.68
N ALA A 586 24.47 -1.63 23.44
CA ALA A 586 23.69 -2.60 24.22
C ALA A 586 22.21 -2.16 24.30
N ASN A 587 21.63 -2.18 25.50
CA ASN A 587 20.28 -1.71 25.80
C ASN A 587 20.18 -0.20 26.18
N ALA A 588 21.22 0.61 25.93
CA ALA A 588 21.21 2.02 26.34
C ALA A 588 20.19 2.88 25.56
N PHE A 589 19.90 2.51 24.30
CA PHE A 589 18.88 3.17 23.46
C PHE A 589 17.54 2.44 23.49
N ASN A 590 17.56 1.11 23.48
CA ASN A 590 16.37 0.29 23.72
C ASN A 590 16.55 -0.51 25.00
N SER A 591 15.96 -0.02 26.10
CA SER A 591 16.04 -0.68 27.41
C SER A 591 15.33 -2.03 27.49
N PHE A 592 14.55 -2.40 26.46
CA PHE A 592 13.85 -3.68 26.37
C PHE A 592 14.70 -4.81 25.77
N LEU A 593 15.94 -4.51 25.34
CA LEU A 593 16.90 -5.53 24.96
C LEU A 593 17.44 -6.27 26.19
N SER A 594 17.65 -7.58 26.03
CA SER A 594 17.96 -8.52 27.12
C SER A 594 19.32 -8.29 27.79
N SER A 595 20.25 -7.59 27.12
CA SER A 595 21.64 -7.46 27.56
C SER A 595 22.09 -6.00 27.68
N ASP A 596 22.83 -5.71 28.74
CA ASP A 596 23.62 -4.49 28.91
C ASP A 596 25.03 -4.60 28.30
N LYS A 597 25.36 -5.75 27.70
CA LYS A 597 26.57 -5.97 26.92
C LYS A 597 26.32 -5.60 25.45
N GLY A 598 27.17 -4.73 24.91
CA GLY A 598 27.15 -4.39 23.49
C GLY A 598 27.73 -5.52 22.63
N ALA A 599 27.36 -5.54 21.35
CA ALA A 599 27.94 -6.45 20.37
C ALA A 599 29.47 -6.37 20.31
N ASN A 600 30.15 -7.47 20.02
CA ASN A 600 31.57 -7.41 19.70
C ASN A 600 31.73 -6.80 18.30
N ALA A 601 32.67 -5.87 18.13
CA ALA A 601 32.91 -5.21 16.84
C ALA A 601 34.26 -5.64 16.25
N THR A 602 34.23 -6.20 15.04
CA THR A 602 35.43 -6.52 14.26
C THR A 602 35.50 -5.60 13.05
N LEU A 603 36.57 -4.82 12.94
CA LEU A 603 36.81 -3.89 11.84
C LEU A 603 38.02 -4.35 11.02
N ILE A 604 37.86 -4.43 9.71
CA ILE A 604 38.92 -4.81 8.77
C ILE A 604 38.96 -3.82 7.61
N ALA A 605 40.12 -3.21 7.38
CA ALA A 605 40.37 -2.32 6.25
C ALA A 605 41.56 -2.83 5.44
N GLY A 606 41.67 -2.41 4.17
CA GLY A 606 42.78 -2.76 3.29
C GLY A 606 42.72 -4.18 2.71
N LEU A 607 41.53 -4.79 2.65
CA LEU A 607 41.32 -6.13 2.08
C LEU A 607 41.64 -6.22 0.57
N ASN A 608 41.58 -5.09 -0.15
CA ASN A 608 41.85 -4.93 -1.57
C ASN A 608 41.23 -6.04 -2.44
N SER A 609 39.95 -6.33 -2.22
CA SER A 609 39.18 -7.37 -2.93
C SER A 609 39.62 -8.82 -2.65
N GLY A 610 40.51 -9.05 -1.69
CA GLY A 610 40.87 -10.37 -1.17
C GLY A 610 40.11 -10.75 0.11
N ASP A 611 40.17 -12.02 0.50
CA ASP A 611 39.68 -12.48 1.79
C ASP A 611 40.64 -12.08 2.91
N ALA A 612 40.10 -11.80 4.10
CA ALA A 612 40.93 -11.65 5.29
C ALA A 612 41.71 -12.95 5.52
N ASP A 613 43.01 -12.88 5.83
CA ASP A 613 43.73 -14.03 6.35
C ASP A 613 43.30 -14.27 7.81
N TYR A 614 42.14 -14.89 7.97
CA TYR A 614 41.57 -15.23 9.28
C TYR A 614 42.52 -16.11 10.10
N SER A 615 43.36 -16.92 9.44
CA SER A 615 44.34 -17.78 10.10
C SER A 615 45.53 -17.01 10.69
N ALA A 616 45.89 -15.87 10.09
CA ALA A 616 46.84 -14.92 10.64
C ALA A 616 46.19 -14.02 11.71
N PHE A 617 44.95 -13.59 11.51
CA PHE A 617 44.22 -12.74 12.45
C PHE A 617 43.94 -13.44 13.79
N CYS A 618 43.42 -14.67 13.77
CA CYS A 618 43.18 -15.46 14.99
C CYS A 618 44.48 -15.79 15.75
N ARG A 619 45.66 -15.66 15.12
CA ARG A 619 46.96 -15.85 15.78
C ARG A 619 47.34 -14.67 16.70
N TYR A 620 46.68 -13.52 16.56
CA TYR A 620 46.92 -12.30 17.35
C TYR A 620 45.80 -11.96 18.33
N CYS A 621 44.61 -12.56 18.20
CA CYS A 621 43.56 -12.49 19.21
C CYS A 621 43.73 -13.67 20.20
N GLU A 622 44.25 -13.40 21.39
CA GLU A 622 44.11 -14.35 22.50
C GLU A 622 42.60 -14.53 22.76
N VAL A 623 42.15 -15.79 22.76
CA VAL A 623 40.76 -16.28 22.87
C VAL A 623 40.12 -16.64 21.51
N CYS A 624 40.38 -17.87 21.09
CA CYS A 624 39.45 -18.69 20.29
C CYS A 624 38.79 -19.71 21.23
#